data_AF-X1QQ47-F1
#
_entry.id   AF-X1QQ47-F1
#
_cell.length_a   1.000
_cell.length_b   1.000
_cell.length_c   1.000
_cell.angle_alpha   90.00
_cell.angle_beta   90.00
_cell.angle_gamma   90.00
#
_symmetry.space_group_name_H-M   'P 1'
#
loop_
_entity.id
_entity.type
_entity.pdbx_description
1 polymer ?
#
loop_
_entity_poly.entity_id
_entity_poly.type
_entity_poly.pdbx_seq_one_letter_code
_entity_poly.pdbx_strand_id
1 'polypeptide(L)'
;IQRIIRALNIILEKSADLNLKTMILLEDTAGSGTHLGYTFYQLKRMIEGAKDRKRIGTCFDTCHAFAAGYDLSHQEGIEQTLEEFEKYIGLDKLKVIHLNDSKYPLGSRKDRHMHIGKGYIGLEGFKVMVNHKYLKDLPFILETPKNDEKDDQKNGKIRKLLLSAKLLKKGKFYMDKRNELIKEWIHKADHDIGMAKLAIEHKAEYTDLICFHCQQAVEKYLKAYLVHLNIVFRKTHSLSYLLDLINEMDKISDQMYSMVEV
;
A
#
# COMPACT_ATOMS: atom_id res chain seq x y z
N ILE A 1 -33.82 -15.86 4.85
CA ILE A 1 -33.25 -15.22 6.07
C ILE A 1 -33.59 -16.00 7.34
N GLN A 2 -34.86 -16.19 7.72
CA GLN A 2 -35.20 -16.87 8.99
C GLN A 2 -34.60 -18.27 9.16
N ARG A 3 -34.53 -19.05 8.07
CA ARG A 3 -33.86 -20.36 8.07
C ARG A 3 -32.35 -20.25 8.37
N ILE A 4 -31.68 -19.22 7.85
CA ILE A 4 -30.25 -18.96 8.10
C ILE A 4 -30.06 -18.59 9.57
N ILE A 5 -30.89 -17.69 10.12
CA ILE A 5 -30.84 -17.31 11.53
C ILE A 5 -30.98 -18.54 12.44
N ARG A 6 -31.94 -19.42 12.14
CA ARG A 6 -32.13 -20.67 12.89
C ARG A 6 -30.87 -21.55 12.81
N ALA A 7 -30.29 -21.71 11.63
CA ALA A 7 -29.07 -22.50 11.43
C ALA A 7 -27.87 -21.90 12.20
N LEU A 8 -27.65 -20.58 12.11
CA LEU A 8 -26.60 -19.88 12.85
C LEU A 8 -26.74 -20.12 14.36
N ASN A 9 -27.95 -20.01 14.90
CA ASN A 9 -28.19 -20.23 16.32
C ASN A 9 -27.91 -21.67 16.75
N ILE A 10 -28.26 -22.67 15.93
CA ILE A 10 -27.92 -24.07 16.19
C ILE A 10 -26.39 -24.27 16.20
N ILE A 11 -25.67 -23.68 15.25
CA ILE A 11 -24.20 -23.81 15.17
C ILE A 11 -23.54 -23.13 16.38
N LEU A 12 -23.97 -21.91 16.71
CA LEU A 12 -23.44 -21.17 17.85
C LEU A 12 -23.64 -21.94 19.15
N GLU A 13 -24.85 -22.46 19.38
CA GLU A 13 -25.20 -23.25 20.56
C GLU A 13 -24.36 -24.52 20.67
N LYS A 14 -24.35 -25.37 19.64
CA LYS A 14 -23.55 -26.61 19.63
C LYS A 14 -22.05 -26.34 19.76
N SER A 15 -21.55 -25.26 19.17
CA SER A 15 -20.13 -24.91 19.28
C SER A 15 -19.77 -24.40 20.68
N ALA A 16 -20.71 -23.74 21.38
CA ALA A 16 -20.53 -23.30 22.75
C ALA A 16 -20.51 -24.49 23.72
N ASP A 17 -21.35 -25.51 23.50
CA ASP A 17 -21.33 -26.77 24.27
C ASP A 17 -19.98 -27.49 24.18
N LEU A 18 -19.29 -27.33 23.05
CA LEU A 18 -17.93 -27.84 22.82
C LEU A 18 -16.81 -26.87 23.25
N ASN A 19 -17.15 -25.76 23.90
CA ASN A 19 -16.22 -24.70 24.32
C ASN A 19 -15.38 -24.10 23.17
N LEU A 20 -15.90 -24.12 21.95
CA LEU A 20 -15.25 -23.52 20.78
C LEU A 20 -15.50 -22.01 20.78
N LYS A 21 -14.46 -21.23 20.48
CA LYS A 21 -14.50 -19.76 20.45
C LYS A 21 -14.52 -19.16 19.04
N THR A 22 -14.72 -20.00 18.03
CA THR A 22 -14.65 -19.61 16.61
C THR A 22 -15.71 -18.56 16.27
N MET A 23 -15.31 -17.53 15.52
CA MET A 23 -16.20 -16.52 14.96
C MET A 23 -16.70 -16.97 13.59
N ILE A 24 -17.99 -16.79 13.31
CA ILE A 24 -18.56 -16.98 11.97
C ILE A 24 -18.52 -15.64 11.25
N LEU A 25 -17.99 -15.62 10.03
CA LEU A 25 -18.02 -14.45 9.15
C LEU A 25 -19.09 -14.65 8.10
N LEU A 26 -20.07 -13.75 8.05
CA LEU A 26 -21.04 -13.72 6.96
C LEU A 26 -20.45 -12.91 5.81
N GLU A 27 -20.32 -13.54 4.65
CA GLU A 27 -19.87 -12.90 3.42
C GLU A 27 -21.06 -12.30 2.65
N ASP A 28 -20.87 -11.13 2.05
CA ASP A 28 -21.83 -10.60 1.09
C ASP A 28 -21.82 -11.43 -0.21
N THR A 29 -22.90 -11.37 -0.98
CA THR A 29 -23.03 -12.15 -2.22
C THR A 29 -23.38 -11.25 -3.41
N ALA A 30 -23.10 -11.70 -4.64
CA ALA A 30 -23.50 -10.96 -5.85
C ALA A 30 -25.03 -10.81 -6.02
N GLY A 31 -25.83 -11.58 -5.27
CA GLY A 31 -27.29 -11.59 -5.39
C GLY A 31 -27.78 -12.27 -6.67
N SER A 32 -27.04 -13.26 -7.18
CA SER A 32 -27.47 -14.07 -8.32
C SER A 32 -28.68 -14.93 -7.94
N GLY A 33 -29.72 -15.00 -8.77
CA GLY A 33 -30.86 -15.89 -8.53
C GLY A 33 -31.50 -15.68 -7.14
N THR A 34 -31.46 -16.71 -6.29
CA THR A 34 -32.07 -16.71 -4.94
C THR A 34 -31.08 -16.48 -3.79
N HIS A 35 -29.83 -16.09 -4.10
CA HIS A 35 -28.82 -15.82 -3.07
C HIS A 35 -29.24 -14.65 -2.16
N LEU A 36 -28.95 -14.78 -0.87
CA LEU A 36 -29.18 -13.76 0.16
C LEU A 36 -27.84 -13.20 0.63
N GLY A 37 -27.87 -12.03 1.25
CA GLY A 37 -26.68 -11.35 1.77
C GLY A 37 -26.07 -10.33 0.80
N TYR A 38 -26.71 -10.07 -0.35
CA TYR A 38 -26.21 -9.09 -1.33
C TYR A 38 -26.50 -7.63 -0.99
N THR A 39 -27.24 -7.37 0.09
CA THR A 39 -27.38 -6.04 0.67
C THR A 39 -26.93 -6.08 2.11
N PHE A 40 -26.31 -5.01 2.59
CA PHE A 40 -25.89 -4.92 3.99
C PHE A 40 -27.08 -5.01 4.95
N TYR A 41 -28.27 -4.56 4.53
CA TYR A 41 -29.50 -4.76 5.29
C TYR A 41 -29.86 -6.25 5.49
N GLN A 42 -29.69 -7.10 4.46
CA GLN A 42 -29.94 -8.53 4.62
C GLN A 42 -28.95 -9.18 5.59
N LEU A 43 -27.66 -8.79 5.53
CA LEU A 43 -26.65 -9.27 6.47
C LEU A 43 -26.95 -8.79 7.90
N LYS A 44 -27.30 -7.51 8.08
CA LYS A 44 -27.77 -6.95 9.35
C LYS A 44 -28.88 -7.82 9.96
N ARG A 45 -29.90 -8.17 9.17
CA ARG A 45 -31.00 -9.02 9.65
C ARG A 45 -30.54 -10.40 10.11
N MET A 46 -29.54 -10.99 9.47
CA MET A 46 -28.97 -12.27 9.90
C MET A 46 -28.17 -12.11 11.20
N ILE A 47 -27.37 -11.04 11.30
CA ILE A 47 -26.55 -10.73 12.49
C ILE A 47 -27.45 -10.44 13.70
N GLU A 48 -28.50 -9.64 13.54
CA GLU A 48 -29.44 -9.29 14.61
C GLU A 48 -30.27 -10.48 15.10
N GLY A 49 -30.50 -11.47 14.23
CA GLY A 49 -31.19 -12.71 14.60
C GLY A 49 -30.33 -13.72 15.36
N ALA A 50 -29.00 -13.56 15.36
CA ALA A 50 -28.09 -14.45 16.06
C ALA A 50 -28.13 -14.19 17.58
N LYS A 51 -28.27 -15.25 18.39
CA LYS A 51 -28.30 -15.18 19.86
C LYS A 51 -26.97 -14.63 20.42
N ASP A 52 -25.84 -15.09 19.88
CA ASP A 52 -24.50 -14.60 20.25
C ASP A 52 -23.89 -13.76 19.12
N ARG A 53 -24.27 -12.49 19.09
CA ARG A 53 -23.82 -11.50 18.09
C ARG A 53 -22.33 -11.18 18.18
N LYS A 54 -21.66 -11.49 19.29
CA LYS A 54 -20.23 -11.23 19.47
C LYS A 54 -19.38 -12.23 18.68
N ARG A 55 -19.92 -13.43 18.43
CA ARG A 55 -19.30 -14.46 17.60
C ARG A 55 -19.68 -14.39 16.12
N ILE A 56 -20.32 -13.30 15.69
CA ILE A 56 -20.63 -13.03 14.29
C ILE A 56 -19.92 -11.75 13.83
N GLY A 57 -19.10 -11.90 12.80
CA GLY A 57 -18.52 -10.82 12.00
C GLY A 57 -18.90 -10.96 10.54
N THR A 58 -18.19 -10.24 9.66
CA THR A 58 -18.42 -10.25 8.22
C THR A 58 -17.12 -10.37 7.42
N CYS A 59 -17.23 -11.04 6.29
CA CYS A 59 -16.30 -10.97 5.17
C CYS A 59 -16.89 -10.01 4.13
N PHE A 60 -16.08 -9.12 3.56
CA PHE A 60 -16.50 -8.27 2.47
C PHE A 60 -15.80 -8.69 1.19
N ASP A 61 -16.55 -9.21 0.22
CA ASP A 61 -16.04 -9.54 -1.10
C ASP A 61 -16.31 -8.40 -2.10
N THR A 62 -15.23 -7.87 -2.67
CA THR A 62 -15.31 -6.70 -3.54
C THR A 62 -15.98 -7.01 -4.88
N CYS A 63 -15.83 -8.22 -5.42
CA CYS A 63 -16.51 -8.63 -6.65
C CYS A 63 -18.00 -8.81 -6.42
N HIS A 64 -18.38 -9.41 -5.29
CA HIS A 64 -19.78 -9.61 -4.90
C HIS A 64 -20.50 -8.29 -4.69
N ALA A 65 -19.95 -7.40 -3.87
CA ALA A 65 -20.52 -6.09 -3.61
C ALA A 65 -20.68 -5.28 -4.91
N PHE A 66 -19.66 -5.29 -5.77
CA PHE A 66 -19.73 -4.63 -7.07
C PHE A 66 -20.79 -5.24 -7.99
N ALA A 67 -20.87 -6.58 -8.07
CA ALA A 67 -21.93 -7.25 -8.81
C ALA A 67 -23.33 -7.01 -8.22
N ALA A 68 -23.44 -6.75 -6.91
CA ALA A 68 -24.68 -6.45 -6.22
C ALA A 68 -25.15 -4.99 -6.39
N GLY A 69 -24.26 -4.09 -6.83
CA GLY A 69 -24.57 -2.68 -7.14
C GLY A 69 -23.81 -1.64 -6.30
N TYR A 70 -22.86 -2.05 -5.46
CA TYR A 70 -22.00 -1.14 -4.70
C TYR A 70 -20.81 -0.71 -5.56
N ASP A 71 -20.73 0.56 -5.95
CA ASP A 71 -19.64 1.01 -6.82
C ASP A 71 -18.32 1.10 -6.04
N LEU A 72 -17.36 0.26 -6.42
CA LEU A 72 -16.03 0.20 -5.82
C LEU A 72 -14.93 0.67 -6.78
N SER A 73 -15.30 1.21 -7.95
CA SER A 73 -14.35 1.55 -9.00
C SER A 73 -13.59 2.86 -8.76
N HIS A 74 -14.13 3.74 -7.90
CA HIS A 74 -13.56 5.04 -7.57
C HIS A 74 -13.80 5.42 -6.10
N GLN A 75 -13.13 6.48 -5.64
CA GLN A 75 -13.13 6.88 -4.23
C GLN A 75 -14.53 7.18 -3.68
N GLU A 76 -15.33 7.99 -4.39
CA GLU A 76 -16.67 8.36 -3.92
C GLU A 76 -17.59 7.16 -3.70
N GLY A 77 -17.61 6.18 -4.63
CA GLY A 77 -18.42 4.97 -4.49
C GLY A 77 -17.99 4.10 -3.31
N ILE A 78 -16.68 4.02 -3.05
CA ILE A 78 -16.13 3.32 -1.89
C ILE A 78 -16.58 3.98 -0.58
N GLU A 79 -16.51 5.31 -0.48
CA GLU A 79 -16.96 6.03 0.72
C GLU A 79 -18.46 5.81 0.96
N GLN A 80 -19.30 5.94 -0.09
CA GLN A 80 -20.74 5.67 0.00
C GLN A 80 -21.03 4.23 0.44
N THR A 81 -20.29 3.27 -0.11
CA THR A 81 -20.42 1.84 0.26
C THR A 81 -20.05 1.63 1.73
N LEU A 82 -18.96 2.23 2.21
CA LEU A 82 -18.52 2.10 3.61
C LEU A 82 -19.44 2.83 4.59
N GLU A 83 -20.04 3.96 4.20
CA GLU A 83 -21.08 4.64 4.98
C GLU A 83 -22.33 3.76 5.14
N GLU A 84 -22.76 3.09 4.06
CA GLU A 84 -23.88 2.15 4.14
C GLU A 84 -23.52 0.92 4.99
N PHE A 85 -22.29 0.42 4.84
CA PHE A 85 -21.78 -0.70 5.64
C PHE A 85 -21.77 -0.38 7.13
N GLU A 86 -21.22 0.78 7.51
CA GLU A 86 -21.22 1.28 8.89
C GLU A 86 -22.64 1.41 9.43
N LYS A 87 -23.56 1.99 8.65
CA LYS A 87 -24.96 2.19 9.03
C LYS A 87 -25.70 0.88 9.36
N TYR A 88 -25.47 -0.19 8.60
CA TYR A 88 -26.22 -1.44 8.79
C TYR A 88 -25.48 -2.51 9.59
N ILE A 89 -24.16 -2.60 9.47
CA ILE A 89 -23.36 -3.68 10.03
C ILE A 89 -22.42 -3.17 11.11
N GLY A 90 -21.75 -2.03 10.86
CA GLY A 90 -20.65 -1.52 11.68
C GLY A 90 -19.29 -2.06 11.23
N LEU A 91 -18.33 -1.17 11.00
CA LEU A 91 -16.97 -1.51 10.56
C LEU A 91 -16.22 -2.34 11.60
N ASP A 92 -16.61 -2.31 12.88
CA ASP A 92 -16.06 -3.17 13.92
C ASP A 92 -16.32 -4.66 13.64
N LYS A 93 -17.38 -4.99 12.89
CA LYS A 93 -17.72 -6.37 12.50
C LYS A 93 -16.99 -6.85 11.24
N LEU A 94 -16.41 -5.94 10.46
CA LEU A 94 -15.63 -6.30 9.28
C LEU A 94 -14.29 -6.91 9.70
N LYS A 95 -14.08 -8.20 9.40
CA LYS A 95 -12.88 -8.93 9.84
C LYS A 95 -11.92 -9.28 8.71
N VAL A 96 -12.40 -9.37 7.48
CA VAL A 96 -11.61 -9.75 6.32
C VAL A 96 -12.24 -9.18 5.05
N ILE A 97 -11.38 -8.90 4.07
CA ILE A 97 -11.78 -8.48 2.73
C ILE A 97 -11.29 -9.52 1.74
N HIS A 98 -12.21 -10.09 0.97
CA HIS A 98 -11.88 -10.81 -0.26
C HIS A 98 -11.71 -9.79 -1.38
N LEU A 99 -10.47 -9.59 -1.80
CA LEU A 99 -10.07 -8.53 -2.73
C LEU A 99 -10.08 -9.12 -4.14
N ASN A 100 -11.24 -9.17 -4.77
CA ASN A 100 -11.45 -9.77 -6.09
C ASN A 100 -11.95 -8.72 -7.08
N ASP A 101 -11.32 -8.63 -8.26
CA ASP A 101 -11.85 -7.78 -9.35
C ASP A 101 -13.06 -8.45 -9.99
N SER A 102 -13.95 -7.67 -10.61
CA SER A 102 -15.13 -8.20 -11.25
C SER A 102 -14.95 -8.34 -12.76
N LYS A 103 -15.22 -9.52 -13.29
CA LYS A 103 -15.23 -9.75 -14.75
C LYS A 103 -16.39 -9.03 -15.46
N TYR A 104 -17.44 -8.64 -14.73
CA TYR A 104 -18.65 -8.04 -15.27
C TYR A 104 -18.90 -6.63 -14.73
N PRO A 105 -19.72 -5.81 -15.43
CA PRO A 105 -20.06 -4.47 -14.96
C PRO A 105 -20.78 -4.42 -13.61
N LEU A 106 -20.83 -3.22 -13.03
CA LEU A 106 -21.56 -2.87 -11.81
C LEU A 106 -23.01 -3.36 -11.88
N GLY A 107 -23.50 -3.97 -10.80
CA GLY A 107 -24.89 -4.43 -10.70
C GLY A 107 -25.24 -5.63 -11.59
N SER A 108 -24.25 -6.30 -12.18
CA SER A 108 -24.48 -7.44 -13.10
C SER A 108 -25.09 -8.68 -12.47
N ARG A 109 -25.09 -8.79 -11.13
CA ARG A 109 -25.51 -9.99 -10.38
C ARG A 109 -24.75 -11.26 -10.78
N LYS A 110 -23.53 -11.12 -11.29
CA LYS A 110 -22.68 -12.23 -11.71
C LYS A 110 -21.45 -12.33 -10.83
N ASP A 111 -21.35 -13.44 -10.11
CA ASP A 111 -20.16 -13.82 -9.38
C ASP A 111 -19.14 -14.48 -10.33
N ARG A 112 -18.27 -13.64 -10.90
CA ARG A 112 -17.12 -14.08 -11.71
C ARG A 112 -15.93 -13.19 -11.43
N HIS A 113 -15.00 -13.72 -10.63
CA HIS A 113 -13.76 -13.05 -10.25
C HIS A 113 -12.85 -12.82 -11.46
N MET A 114 -12.06 -11.77 -11.36
CA MET A 114 -11.02 -11.39 -12.29
C MET A 114 -9.76 -11.02 -11.51
N HIS A 115 -8.59 -11.13 -12.15
CA HIS A 115 -7.35 -10.65 -11.56
C HIS A 115 -7.43 -9.13 -11.31
N ILE A 116 -6.84 -8.69 -10.22
CA ILE A 116 -6.76 -7.28 -9.82
C ILE A 116 -6.32 -6.39 -10.99
N GLY A 117 -7.14 -5.38 -11.31
CA GLY A 117 -6.86 -4.39 -12.34
C GLY A 117 -7.21 -4.81 -13.76
N LYS A 118 -7.74 -6.02 -13.95
CA LYS A 118 -8.18 -6.54 -15.26
C LYS A 118 -9.70 -6.60 -15.41
N GLY A 119 -10.44 -6.20 -14.38
CA GLY A 119 -11.90 -6.18 -14.37
C GLY A 119 -12.47 -4.77 -14.29
N TYR A 120 -13.75 -4.69 -13.96
CA TYR A 120 -14.53 -3.45 -13.93
C TYR A 120 -14.37 -2.63 -12.64
N ILE A 121 -13.83 -3.21 -11.55
CA ILE A 121 -13.46 -2.44 -10.36
C ILE A 121 -12.16 -1.68 -10.65
N GLY A 122 -11.19 -2.37 -11.28
CA GLY A 122 -9.99 -1.74 -11.79
C GLY A 122 -8.99 -1.30 -10.71
N LEU A 123 -7.81 -0.86 -11.16
CA LEU A 123 -6.70 -0.52 -10.26
C LEU A 123 -6.97 0.71 -9.39
N GLU A 124 -7.82 1.63 -9.84
CA GLU A 124 -8.13 2.86 -9.09
C GLU A 124 -8.88 2.54 -7.80
N GLY A 125 -9.99 1.82 -7.89
CA GLY A 125 -10.76 1.34 -6.75
C GLY A 125 -9.90 0.55 -5.76
N PHE A 126 -9.11 -0.41 -6.25
CA PHE A 126 -8.22 -1.18 -5.38
C PHE A 126 -7.17 -0.33 -4.68
N LYS A 127 -6.59 0.69 -5.35
CA LYS A 127 -5.65 1.61 -4.71
C LYS A 127 -6.29 2.35 -3.55
N VAL A 128 -7.54 2.77 -3.68
CA VAL A 128 -8.29 3.44 -2.61
C VAL A 128 -8.52 2.45 -1.47
N MET A 129 -9.11 1.28 -1.74
CA MET A 129 -9.48 0.31 -0.70
C MET A 129 -8.29 -0.17 0.14
N VAL A 130 -7.18 -0.61 -0.49
CA VAL A 130 -6.04 -1.16 0.28
C VAL A 130 -5.30 -0.09 1.10
N ASN A 131 -5.53 1.19 0.80
CA ASN A 131 -4.94 2.31 1.52
C ASN A 131 -5.93 3.05 2.42
N HIS A 132 -7.21 2.69 2.41
CA HIS A 132 -8.26 3.36 3.14
C HIS A 132 -8.04 3.27 4.65
N LYS A 133 -8.29 4.37 5.38
CA LYS A 133 -7.97 4.51 6.81
C LYS A 133 -8.58 3.41 7.69
N TYR A 134 -9.76 2.92 7.34
CA TYR A 134 -10.48 1.88 8.10
C TYR A 134 -10.23 0.45 7.59
N LEU A 135 -9.68 0.29 6.38
CA LEU A 135 -9.52 -1.03 5.75
C LEU A 135 -8.06 -1.50 5.71
N LYS A 136 -7.10 -0.58 5.69
CA LYS A 136 -5.66 -0.86 5.47
C LYS A 136 -5.04 -1.88 6.42
N ASP A 137 -5.59 -2.05 7.62
CA ASP A 137 -5.06 -2.93 8.67
C ASP A 137 -5.83 -4.28 8.72
N LEU A 138 -6.84 -4.46 7.86
CA LEU A 138 -7.56 -5.72 7.72
C LEU A 138 -6.79 -6.71 6.85
N PRO A 139 -7.00 -8.02 7.06
CA PRO A 139 -6.51 -9.03 6.13
C PRO A 139 -7.24 -8.93 4.78
N PHE A 140 -6.45 -8.89 3.71
CA PHE A 140 -6.92 -8.98 2.32
C PHE A 140 -6.57 -10.36 1.77
N ILE A 141 -7.58 -11.12 1.35
CA ILE A 141 -7.45 -12.46 0.75
C ILE A 141 -7.80 -12.38 -0.73
N LEU A 142 -7.05 -13.08 -1.58
CA LEU A 142 -7.29 -13.13 -3.02
C LEU A 142 -7.90 -14.50 -3.37
N GLU A 143 -9.00 -14.49 -4.10
CA GLU A 143 -9.68 -15.68 -4.62
C GLU A 143 -9.77 -15.64 -6.14
N THR A 144 -8.79 -14.98 -6.76
CA THR A 144 -8.71 -14.82 -8.21
C THR A 144 -8.51 -16.19 -8.89
N PRO A 145 -9.04 -16.39 -10.12
CA PRO A 145 -8.81 -17.61 -10.87
C PRO A 145 -7.32 -17.95 -10.96
N LYS A 146 -6.95 -19.20 -10.73
CA LYS A 146 -5.57 -19.69 -10.91
C LYS A 146 -5.48 -20.41 -12.24
N ASN A 147 -4.75 -19.85 -13.20
CA ASN A 147 -4.45 -20.49 -14.47
C ASN A 147 -3.05 -21.11 -14.47
N ASP A 148 -2.10 -20.58 -13.69
CA ASP A 148 -0.76 -21.14 -13.49
C ASP A 148 -0.20 -20.89 -12.06
N GLU A 149 0.88 -21.58 -11.68
CA GLU A 149 1.59 -21.35 -10.40
C GLU A 149 2.22 -19.96 -10.29
N LYS A 150 2.37 -19.23 -11.41
CA LYS A 150 2.94 -17.87 -11.44
C LYS A 150 1.90 -16.81 -11.10
N ASP A 151 0.61 -17.14 -11.07
CA ASP A 151 -0.46 -16.19 -10.75
C ASP A 151 -0.38 -15.68 -9.31
N ASP A 152 0.05 -16.53 -8.37
CA ASP A 152 0.32 -16.11 -6.98
C ASP A 152 1.48 -15.09 -6.92
N GLN A 153 2.51 -15.26 -7.76
CA GLN A 153 3.61 -14.30 -7.87
C GLN A 153 3.17 -12.97 -8.50
N LYS A 154 2.31 -13.00 -9.54
CA LYS A 154 1.74 -11.80 -10.17
C LYS A 154 0.88 -11.02 -9.17
N ASN A 155 0.05 -11.73 -8.41
CA ASN A 155 -0.77 -11.17 -7.34
C ASN A 155 0.08 -10.52 -6.23
N GLY A 156 1.19 -11.15 -5.83
CA GLY A 156 2.15 -10.56 -4.90
C GLY A 156 2.79 -9.27 -5.42
N LYS A 157 3.11 -9.19 -6.72
CA LYS A 157 3.63 -7.98 -7.38
C LYS A 157 2.58 -6.87 -7.43
N ILE A 158 1.32 -7.19 -7.76
CA ILE A 158 0.23 -6.22 -7.79
C ILE A 158 -0.06 -5.68 -6.39
N ARG A 159 -0.07 -6.53 -5.35
CA ARG A 159 -0.18 -6.08 -3.96
C ARG A 159 0.95 -5.11 -3.60
N LYS A 160 2.20 -5.41 -3.96
CA LYS A 160 3.33 -4.48 -3.78
C LYS A 160 3.12 -3.18 -4.55
N LEU A 161 2.54 -3.20 -5.74
CA LEU A 161 2.25 -2.01 -6.56
C LEU A 161 1.11 -1.15 -5.98
N LEU A 162 0.04 -1.77 -5.48
CA LEU A 162 -1.07 -1.06 -4.84
C LEU A 162 -0.64 -0.43 -3.50
N LEU A 163 0.24 -1.13 -2.76
CA LEU A 163 0.91 -0.58 -1.59
C LEU A 163 1.99 0.45 -1.97
N SER A 164 2.56 0.38 -3.18
CA SER A 164 3.53 1.35 -3.67
C SER A 164 2.88 2.62 -4.24
N ALA A 165 1.57 2.69 -4.45
CA ALA A 165 0.87 3.97 -4.63
C ALA A 165 1.02 4.87 -3.37
N LYS A 166 1.11 4.24 -2.18
CA LYS A 166 1.58 4.88 -0.95
C LYS A 166 3.04 5.30 -1.05
N LEU A 167 3.91 4.50 -1.69
CA LEU A 167 5.29 4.87 -2.03
C LEU A 167 5.41 5.91 -3.15
N LEU A 168 4.41 6.21 -3.97
CA LEU A 168 4.49 7.27 -4.97
C LEU A 168 4.09 8.63 -4.39
N LYS A 169 3.12 8.69 -3.47
CA LYS A 169 2.87 9.93 -2.70
C LYS A 169 3.91 10.14 -1.60
N LYS A 170 4.29 9.08 -0.88
CA LYS A 170 5.38 9.12 0.12
C LYS A 170 6.74 9.20 -0.55
N GLY A 171 6.93 8.64 -1.73
CA GLY A 171 8.14 8.75 -2.54
C GLY A 171 8.21 10.04 -3.32
N LYS A 172 7.11 10.62 -3.81
CA LYS A 172 7.09 12.01 -4.29
C LYS A 172 7.43 12.96 -3.13
N PHE A 173 6.80 12.81 -1.96
CA PHE A 173 7.15 13.58 -0.76
C PHE A 173 8.60 13.35 -0.28
N TYR A 174 9.09 12.11 -0.29
CA TYR A 174 10.48 11.78 0.09
C TYR A 174 11.47 12.25 -0.96
N MET A 175 11.12 12.21 -2.25
CA MET A 175 11.91 12.68 -3.38
C MET A 175 11.90 14.21 -3.42
N ASP A 176 10.81 14.87 -3.05
CA ASP A 176 10.72 16.32 -2.85
C ASP A 176 11.61 16.75 -1.67
N LYS A 177 11.49 16.08 -0.50
CA LYS A 177 12.39 16.31 0.65
C LYS A 177 13.86 15.99 0.35
N ARG A 178 14.13 14.95 -0.43
CA ARG A 178 15.48 14.57 -0.86
C ARG A 178 16.03 15.60 -1.83
N ASN A 179 15.23 16.09 -2.78
CA ASN A 179 15.60 17.16 -3.70
C ASN A 179 15.85 18.47 -2.95
N GLU A 180 15.05 18.79 -1.92
CA GLU A 180 15.30 19.91 -1.01
C GLU A 180 16.66 19.74 -0.29
N LEU A 181 16.92 18.57 0.29
CA LEU A 181 18.18 18.29 0.98
C LEU A 181 19.41 18.34 0.04
N ILE A 182 19.28 17.86 -1.20
CA ILE A 182 20.31 17.97 -2.24
C ILE A 182 20.59 19.44 -2.55
N LYS A 183 19.54 20.24 -2.76
CA LYS A 183 19.68 21.69 -3.01
C LYS A 183 20.35 22.41 -1.85
N GLU A 184 20.00 22.07 -0.61
CA GLU A 184 20.65 22.65 0.57
C GLU A 184 22.15 22.35 0.64
N TRP A 185 22.56 21.11 0.33
CA TRP A 185 23.97 20.75 0.30
C TRP A 185 24.73 21.45 -0.82
N ILE A 186 24.15 21.51 -2.02
CA ILE A 186 24.72 22.24 -3.17
C ILE A 186 24.87 23.72 -2.83
N HIS A 187 23.84 24.36 -2.31
CA HIS A 187 23.87 25.78 -1.96
C HIS A 187 24.96 26.11 -0.93
N LYS A 188 25.15 25.26 0.08
CA LYS A 188 26.25 25.42 1.05
C LYS A 188 27.62 25.21 0.40
N ALA A 189 27.75 24.26 -0.54
CA ALA A 189 28.98 24.05 -1.28
C ALA A 189 29.32 25.23 -2.19
N ASP A 190 28.32 25.79 -2.87
CA ASP A 190 28.45 26.96 -3.74
C ASP A 190 28.91 28.19 -2.95
N HIS A 191 28.41 28.37 -1.72
CA HIS A 191 28.87 29.41 -0.81
C HIS A 191 30.34 29.24 -0.43
N ASP A 192 30.78 28.01 -0.11
CA ASP A 192 32.18 27.74 0.19
C ASP A 192 33.08 28.03 -1.03
N ILE A 193 32.66 27.63 -2.24
CA ILE A 193 33.38 28.00 -3.48
C ILE A 193 33.40 29.50 -3.68
N GLY A 194 32.29 30.19 -3.45
CA GLY A 194 32.21 31.65 -3.54
C GLY A 194 33.20 32.34 -2.61
N MET A 195 33.30 31.88 -1.37
CA MET A 195 34.28 32.37 -0.39
C MET A 195 35.72 32.08 -0.82
N ALA A 196 36.01 30.89 -1.33
CA ALA A 196 37.33 30.54 -1.84
C ALA A 196 37.72 31.45 -3.03
N LYS A 197 36.79 31.71 -3.96
CA LYS A 197 36.99 32.61 -5.11
C LYS A 197 37.25 34.05 -4.67
N LEU A 198 36.43 34.59 -3.76
CA LEU A 198 36.63 35.94 -3.21
C LEU A 198 37.98 36.06 -2.48
N ALA A 199 38.36 35.03 -1.72
CA ALA A 199 39.66 34.99 -1.06
C ALA A 199 40.81 34.95 -2.08
N ILE A 200 40.71 34.16 -3.15
CA ILE A 200 41.70 34.17 -4.25
C ILE A 200 41.79 35.57 -4.90
N GLU A 201 40.66 36.23 -5.14
CA GLU A 201 40.61 37.52 -5.82
C GLU A 201 41.15 38.68 -4.98
N HIS A 202 41.04 38.61 -3.65
CA HIS A 202 41.33 39.77 -2.78
C HIS A 202 42.42 39.52 -1.74
N LYS A 203 42.71 38.26 -1.40
CA LYS A 203 43.63 37.81 -0.35
C LYS A 203 44.24 36.44 -0.69
N ALA A 204 44.84 36.32 -1.89
CA ALA A 204 45.40 35.07 -2.41
C ALA A 204 46.47 34.46 -1.49
N GLU A 205 47.10 35.27 -0.63
CA GLU A 205 48.07 34.81 0.37
C GLU A 205 47.46 33.95 1.49
N TYR A 206 46.14 34.01 1.73
CA TYR A 206 45.43 33.21 2.73
C TYR A 206 45.10 31.81 2.21
N THR A 207 46.16 31.12 1.81
CA THR A 207 46.10 29.81 1.15
C THR A 207 45.48 28.73 2.03
N ASP A 208 45.65 28.80 3.34
CA ASP A 208 45.02 27.93 4.33
C ASP A 208 43.49 28.08 4.34
N LEU A 209 42.98 29.31 4.32
CA LEU A 209 41.56 29.62 4.26
C LEU A 209 40.94 29.21 2.92
N ILE A 210 41.64 29.47 1.82
CA ILE A 210 41.23 29.05 0.47
C ILE A 210 41.12 27.53 0.42
N CYS A 211 42.13 26.80 0.88
CA CYS A 211 42.14 25.34 0.94
C CYS A 211 41.02 24.79 1.82
N PHE A 212 40.75 25.40 2.98
CA PHE A 212 39.67 25.02 3.87
C PHE A 212 38.31 25.11 3.17
N HIS A 213 38.00 26.23 2.51
CA HIS A 213 36.73 26.38 1.81
C HIS A 213 36.61 25.46 0.59
N CYS A 214 37.69 25.25 -0.17
CA CYS A 214 37.70 24.25 -1.25
C CYS A 214 37.39 22.84 -0.73
N GLN A 215 38.03 22.41 0.37
CA GLN A 215 37.77 21.12 1.01
C GLN A 215 36.32 21.00 1.49
N GLN A 216 35.81 22.05 2.12
CA GLN A 216 34.44 22.13 2.62
C GLN A 216 33.39 22.10 1.50
N ALA A 217 33.68 22.69 0.35
CA ALA A 217 32.82 22.62 -0.83
C ALA A 217 32.76 21.19 -1.39
N VAL A 218 33.92 20.55 -1.60
CA VAL A 218 34.00 19.17 -2.10
C VAL A 218 33.23 18.22 -1.19
N GLU A 219 33.41 18.33 0.12
CA GLU A 219 32.69 17.52 1.12
C GLU A 219 31.16 17.62 0.96
N LYS A 220 30.65 18.84 0.75
CA LYS A 220 29.21 19.09 0.63
C LYS A 220 28.64 18.64 -0.71
N TYR A 221 29.40 18.76 -1.81
CA TYR A 221 28.99 18.16 -3.08
C TYR A 221 28.93 16.64 -3.01
N LEU A 222 29.92 15.99 -2.39
CA LEU A 222 29.90 14.53 -2.19
C LEU A 222 28.69 14.10 -1.36
N LYS A 223 28.33 14.85 -0.32
CA LYS A 223 27.10 14.62 0.46
C LYS A 223 25.84 14.78 -0.40
N ALA A 224 25.76 15.83 -1.23
CA ALA A 224 24.64 16.01 -2.15
C ALA A 224 24.51 14.82 -3.12
N TYR A 225 25.64 14.34 -3.63
CA TYR A 225 25.71 13.19 -4.53
C TYR A 225 25.30 11.88 -3.83
N LEU A 226 25.77 11.63 -2.61
CA LEU A 226 25.33 10.49 -1.79
C LEU A 226 23.82 10.53 -1.50
N VAL A 227 23.26 11.70 -1.20
CA VAL A 227 21.79 11.86 -1.05
C VAL A 227 21.08 11.56 -2.37
N HIS A 228 21.61 11.99 -3.51
CA HIS A 228 21.08 11.70 -4.84
C HIS A 228 21.06 10.18 -5.14
N LEU A 229 22.15 9.49 -4.82
CA LEU A 229 22.27 8.03 -4.92
C LEU A 229 21.47 7.27 -3.85
N ASN A 230 20.78 7.99 -2.95
CA ASN A 230 20.00 7.43 -1.85
C ASN A 230 20.85 6.64 -0.84
N ILE A 231 22.11 7.03 -0.65
CA ILE A 231 23.04 6.46 0.32
C ILE A 231 22.99 7.27 1.63
N VAL A 232 22.74 6.58 2.74
CA VAL A 232 22.74 7.19 4.08
C VAL A 232 24.18 7.24 4.60
N PHE A 233 24.61 8.41 5.02
CA PHE A 233 25.93 8.63 5.64
C PHE A 233 25.77 9.34 6.98
N ARG A 234 26.71 9.10 7.90
CA ARG A 234 26.76 9.81 9.19
C ARG A 234 27.27 11.24 9.00
N LYS A 235 26.88 12.15 9.90
CA LYS A 235 27.46 13.51 9.94
C LYS A 235 28.99 13.39 10.16
N THR A 236 29.76 13.85 9.19
CA THR A 236 31.22 13.67 9.12
C THR A 236 31.85 14.75 8.26
N HIS A 237 33.15 15.02 8.48
CA HIS A 237 33.98 15.88 7.64
C HIS A 237 35.08 15.10 6.89
N SER A 238 35.02 13.77 6.93
CA SER A 238 36.01 12.90 6.27
C SER A 238 35.65 12.68 4.80
N LEU A 239 36.47 13.22 3.89
CA LEU A 239 36.32 13.01 2.44
C LEU A 239 36.54 11.55 2.03
N SER A 240 37.54 10.89 2.62
CA SER A 240 37.85 9.48 2.33
C SER A 240 36.64 8.58 2.59
N TYR A 241 36.00 8.72 3.75
CA TYR A 241 34.78 7.98 4.08
C TYR A 241 33.63 8.22 3.08
N LEU A 242 33.43 9.48 2.63
CA LEU A 242 32.37 9.78 1.67
C LEU A 242 32.67 9.19 0.29
N LEU A 243 33.94 9.19 -0.12
CA LEU A 243 34.38 8.58 -1.39
C LEU A 243 34.30 7.05 -1.34
N ASP A 244 34.65 6.43 -0.23
CA ASP A 244 34.55 4.97 -0.05
C ASP A 244 33.10 4.50 -0.23
N LEU A 245 32.14 5.24 0.35
CA LEU A 245 30.71 4.97 0.17
C LEU A 245 30.25 5.06 -1.29
N ILE A 246 30.83 5.95 -2.08
CA ILE A 246 30.51 6.09 -3.52
C ILE A 246 31.12 4.91 -4.29
N ASN A 247 32.38 4.58 -4.01
CA ASN A 247 33.12 3.53 -4.73
C ASN A 247 32.59 2.11 -4.48
N GLU A 248 31.97 1.85 -3.32
CA GLU A 248 31.32 0.55 -3.05
C GLU A 248 30.14 0.27 -3.99
N MET A 249 29.45 1.30 -4.50
CA MET A 249 28.34 1.14 -5.43
C MET A 249 28.79 0.81 -6.85
N ASP A 250 29.86 1.43 -7.36
CA ASP A 250 30.37 1.15 -8.71
C ASP A 250 30.80 -0.31 -8.85
N LYS A 251 31.37 -0.90 -7.79
CA LYS A 251 31.73 -2.33 -7.75
C LYS A 251 30.53 -3.27 -7.82
N ILE A 252 29.38 -2.89 -7.24
CA ILE A 252 28.15 -3.69 -7.27
C ILE A 252 27.49 -3.62 -8.66
N SER A 253 27.54 -2.46 -9.32
CA SER A 253 27.07 -2.27 -10.69
C SER A 253 27.81 -3.19 -11.67
N ASP A 254 29.14 -3.22 -11.59
CA ASP A 254 29.96 -4.07 -12.48
C ASP A 254 29.73 -5.58 -12.24
N GLN A 255 29.55 -5.99 -10.99
CA GLN A 255 29.19 -7.38 -10.66
C GLN A 255 27.83 -7.77 -11.22
N MET A 256 26.82 -6.91 -11.15
CA MET A 256 25.50 -7.18 -11.74
C MET A 256 25.54 -7.31 -13.27
N TYR A 257 26.35 -6.52 -13.99
CA TYR A 257 26.46 -6.63 -15.44
C TYR A 257 27.15 -7.93 -15.89
N SER A 258 28.17 -8.38 -15.15
CA SER A 258 28.86 -9.66 -15.41
C SER A 258 27.99 -10.91 -15.21
N MET A 259 26.86 -10.78 -14.50
CA MET A 259 25.91 -11.88 -14.25
C MET A 259 24.78 -11.97 -15.30
N VAL A 260 24.74 -11.03 -16.27
CA VAL A 260 23.69 -10.93 -17.28
C VAL A 260 24.19 -11.31 -18.69
N GLU A 261 25.49 -11.51 -18.88
CA GLU A 261 26.04 -12.11 -20.10
C GLU A 261 26.15 -13.64 -19.98
N VAL A 262 25.10 -14.32 -20.46
CA VAL A 262 25.14 -15.71 -20.99
C VAL A 262 24.40 -15.71 -22.32
#